data_AF-A0A257JV17-F1
#
_entry.id   AF-A0A257JV17-F1
#
_cell.length_a   1.000
_cell.length_b   1.000
_cell.length_c   1.000
_cell.angle_alpha   90.00
_cell.angle_beta   90.00
_cell.angle_gamma   90.00
#
_symmetry.space_group_name_H-M   'P 1'
#
loop_
_entity.id
_entity.type
_entity.pdbx_description
1 polymer ?
#
loop_
_entity_poly.entity_id
_entity_poly.type
_entity_poly.pdbx_seq_one_letter_code
_entity_poly.pdbx_strand_id
1 'polypeptide(L)'
;MIAKPEKLHGKLEGFLEFRNDAILIGENKIELSAVKELFIVNDDYYMMPNGNGKGFTSSLSNGVQNELSLKLNDGTKITTSFQLFNEYDMGKIQNILTHYYLSGKMTFENLAKVLKLSRSETSQMKNYFQNSHIL
;
A
#
# COMPACT_ATOMS: atom_id res chain seq x y z
N MET A 1 10.49 -29.80 -8.10
CA MET A 1 11.17 -29.02 -7.05
C MET A 1 10.18 -27.97 -6.54
N ILE A 2 10.04 -27.79 -5.23
CA ILE A 2 9.22 -26.71 -4.68
C ILE A 2 10.08 -25.44 -4.69
N ALA A 3 9.62 -24.39 -5.37
CA ALA A 3 10.27 -23.09 -5.36
C ALA A 3 10.39 -22.58 -3.92
N LYS A 4 11.56 -22.05 -3.55
CA LYS A 4 11.77 -21.48 -2.21
C LYS A 4 11.59 -19.96 -2.27
N PRO A 5 11.08 -19.35 -1.19
CA PRO A 5 11.12 -17.90 -1.04
C PRO A 5 12.56 -17.37 -1.11
N GLU A 6 12.71 -16.14 -1.59
CA GLU A 6 13.99 -15.43 -1.58
C GLU A 6 14.55 -15.33 -0.16
N LYS A 7 15.85 -15.05 -0.03
CA LYS A 7 16.37 -14.69 1.29
C LYS A 7 16.04 -13.23 1.56
N LEU A 8 15.58 -12.93 2.77
CA LEU A 8 15.44 -11.56 3.22
C LEU A 8 16.84 -10.94 3.36
N HIS A 9 17.04 -9.82 2.68
CA HIS A 9 18.21 -8.97 2.84
C HIS A 9 17.85 -7.85 3.81
N GLY A 10 18.01 -8.08 5.11
CA GLY A 10 17.67 -7.12 6.17
C GLY A 10 16.93 -7.76 7.34
N LYS A 11 16.41 -6.91 8.25
CA LYS A 11 15.53 -7.31 9.35
C LYS A 11 14.22 -6.56 9.24
N LEU A 12 13.12 -7.23 9.61
CA LEU A 12 11.85 -6.54 9.82
C LEU A 12 11.93 -5.86 11.18
N GLU A 13 11.76 -4.54 11.20
CA GLU A 13 11.83 -3.72 12.41
C GLU A 13 10.57 -2.85 12.49
N GLY A 14 9.80 -3.02 13.56
CA GLY A 14 8.55 -2.28 13.79
C GLY A 14 7.35 -2.76 12.96
N PHE A 15 6.30 -1.94 12.95
CA PHE A 15 5.05 -2.17 12.23
C PHE A 15 4.58 -0.90 11.54
N LEU A 16 3.86 -1.07 10.43
CA LEU A 16 3.13 0.01 9.77
C LEU A 16 1.65 -0.10 10.15
N GLU A 17 1.13 0.94 10.81
CA GLU A 17 -0.28 0.99 11.23
C GLU A 17 -0.96 2.23 10.64
N PHE A 18 -2.10 2.01 9.98
CA PHE A 18 -2.93 3.07 9.42
C PHE A 18 -4.10 3.36 10.37
N ARG A 19 -4.32 4.63 10.72
CA ARG A 19 -5.44 5.13 11.54
C ARG A 19 -6.14 6.29 10.84
N ASN A 20 -7.38 6.59 11.20
CA ASN A 20 -8.11 7.70 10.54
C ASN A 20 -7.38 9.04 10.65
N ASP A 21 -6.71 9.31 11.77
CA ASP A 21 -6.06 10.59 12.06
C ASP A 21 -4.54 10.56 11.91
N ALA A 22 -3.92 9.40 11.74
CA ALA A 22 -2.47 9.25 11.76
C ALA A 22 -1.96 7.98 11.06
N ILE A 23 -0.66 7.96 10.82
CA ILE A 23 0.10 6.79 10.35
C ILE A 23 1.23 6.54 11.34
N LEU A 24 1.37 5.31 11.81
CA LEU A 24 2.47 4.91 12.69
C LEU A 24 3.47 4.08 11.91
N ILE A 25 4.74 4.50 11.96
CA ILE A 25 5.88 3.80 11.37
C ILE A 25 6.82 3.43 12.51
N GLY A 26 6.72 2.18 12.98
CA GLY A 26 7.37 1.77 14.23
C GLY A 26 6.82 2.58 15.41
N GLU A 27 7.68 3.32 16.10
CA GLU A 27 7.29 4.20 17.22
C GLU A 27 6.93 5.63 16.77
N ASN A 28 7.16 5.96 15.50
CA ASN A 28 6.94 7.31 14.98
C ASN A 28 5.48 7.50 14.56
N LYS A 29 4.75 8.40 15.22
CA LYS A 29 3.40 8.84 14.82
C LYS A 29 3.50 10.04 13.88
N ILE A 30 2.90 9.93 12.71
CA ILE A 30 2.74 11.03 11.74
C ILE A 30 1.26 11.37 11.67
N GLU A 31 0.89 12.56 12.13
CA GLU A 31 -0.50 13.05 12.03
C GLU A 31 -0.89 13.24 10.56
N LEU A 32 -2.09 12.80 10.17
CA LEU A 32 -2.61 12.95 8.81
C LEU A 32 -2.73 14.42 8.40
N SER A 33 -2.93 15.32 9.36
CA SER A 33 -2.93 16.76 9.15
C SER A 33 -1.57 17.29 8.67
N ALA A 34 -0.46 16.66 9.05
CA ALA A 34 0.89 16.99 8.62
C ALA A 34 1.24 16.40 7.24
N VAL A 35 0.50 15.39 6.79
CA VAL A 35 0.68 14.76 5.48
C VAL A 35 0.10 15.67 4.40
N LYS A 36 0.92 15.99 3.40
CA LYS A 36 0.49 16.67 2.19
C LYS A 36 0.00 15.68 1.14
N GLU A 37 0.75 14.60 0.95
CA GLU A 37 0.50 13.59 -0.07
C GLU A 37 1.02 12.23 0.44
N LEU A 38 0.28 11.17 0.10
CA LEU A 38 0.52 9.80 0.47
C LEU A 38 0.40 8.92 -0.76
N PHE A 39 1.37 8.03 -0.94
CA PHE A 39 1.42 7.07 -2.02
C PHE A 39 1.83 5.69 -1.49
N ILE A 40 1.10 4.65 -1.90
CA ILE A 40 1.39 3.26 -1.52
C ILE A 40 1.60 2.40 -2.76
N VAL A 41 2.60 1.53 -2.73
CA VAL A 41 2.81 0.42 -3.65
C VAL A 41 2.70 -0.87 -2.86
N ASN A 42 1.83 -1.79 -3.28
CA ASN A 42 1.59 -3.06 -2.60
C ASN A 42 1.51 -4.26 -3.57
N ASP A 43 2.38 -4.27 -4.57
CA ASP A 43 2.38 -5.28 -5.65
C ASP A 43 3.15 -6.55 -5.28
N ASP A 44 3.74 -6.63 -4.09
CA ASP A 44 4.55 -7.77 -3.64
C ASP A 44 3.95 -8.44 -2.39
N TYR A 45 3.78 -9.75 -2.40
CA TYR A 45 3.27 -10.50 -1.26
C TYR A 45 3.96 -11.86 -1.12
N TYR A 46 3.85 -12.44 0.07
CA TYR A 46 4.48 -13.72 0.37
C TYR A 46 4.06 -14.82 -0.62
N MET A 47 5.03 -15.58 -1.11
CA MET A 47 4.84 -16.64 -2.12
C MET A 47 4.42 -16.17 -3.52
N MET A 48 4.45 -14.87 -3.81
CA MET A 48 4.23 -14.38 -5.18
C MET A 48 5.34 -14.90 -6.11
N PRO A 49 5.01 -15.45 -7.29
CA PRO A 49 6.04 -15.85 -8.26
C PRO A 49 6.80 -14.64 -8.84
N ASN A 50 8.13 -14.66 -8.79
CA ASN A 50 8.94 -13.59 -9.38
C ASN A 50 9.05 -13.79 -10.90
N GLY A 51 8.27 -13.03 -11.67
CA GLY A 51 8.08 -13.19 -13.12
C GLY A 51 9.25 -12.81 -14.05
N ASN A 52 10.45 -12.52 -13.53
CA ASN A 52 11.54 -11.94 -14.33
C ASN A 52 12.55 -12.96 -14.91
N GLY A 53 12.32 -14.26 -14.79
CA GLY A 53 13.25 -15.28 -15.26
C GLY A 53 12.98 -15.78 -16.67
N LYS A 54 13.80 -15.39 -17.66
CA LYS A 54 14.04 -16.19 -18.89
C LYS A 54 14.80 -17.50 -18.58
N GLY A 55 14.55 -18.14 -17.43
CA GLY A 55 15.29 -19.29 -16.92
C GLY A 55 14.55 -20.02 -15.81
N PHE A 56 14.86 -21.31 -15.65
CA PHE A 56 14.18 -22.31 -14.80
C PHE A 56 14.33 -22.12 -13.27
N THR A 57 14.50 -20.89 -12.80
CA THR A 57 14.62 -20.57 -11.38
C THR A 57 13.59 -19.51 -11.00
N SER A 58 12.33 -19.92 -10.85
CA SER A 58 11.32 -19.11 -10.20
C SER A 58 11.56 -19.14 -8.69
N SER A 59 12.17 -18.08 -8.13
CA SER A 59 12.08 -17.82 -6.69
C SER A 59 10.69 -17.28 -6.36
N LEU A 60 10.22 -17.55 -5.15
CA LEU A 60 9.01 -16.94 -4.61
C LEU A 60 9.38 -15.67 -3.83
N SER A 61 8.54 -14.66 -3.84
CA SER A 61 8.77 -13.46 -3.04
C SER A 61 8.53 -13.69 -1.55
N ASN A 62 9.16 -12.85 -0.73
CA ASN A 62 8.83 -12.69 0.69
C ASN A 62 7.82 -11.58 0.96
N GLY A 63 7.34 -10.89 -0.08
CA GLY A 63 6.34 -9.82 0.06
C GLY A 63 6.87 -8.55 0.70
N VAL A 64 8.13 -8.17 0.47
CA VAL A 64 8.79 -7.02 1.13
C VAL A 64 9.07 -5.84 0.19
N GLN A 65 8.79 -5.95 -1.09
CA GLN A 65 8.92 -4.87 -2.08
C GLN A 65 7.70 -3.95 -2.11
N ASN A 66 7.04 -3.77 -0.96
CA ASN A 66 5.96 -2.81 -0.79
C ASN A 66 6.52 -1.53 -0.17
N GLU A 67 5.94 -0.39 -0.51
CA GLU A 67 6.43 0.91 -0.08
C GLU A 67 5.28 1.84 0.28
N LEU A 68 5.44 2.53 1.41
CA LEU A 68 4.69 3.73 1.76
C LEU A 68 5.60 4.94 1.59
N SER A 69 5.16 5.90 0.79
CA SER A 69 5.83 7.18 0.58
C SER A 69 4.92 8.34 1.00
N LEU A 70 5.42 9.19 1.88
CA LEU A 70 4.74 10.37 2.43
C LEU A 70 5.51 11.63 2.05
N LYS A 71 4.79 12.66 1.62
CA LYS A 71 5.27 14.03 1.54
C LYS A 71 4.53 14.84 2.60
N LEU A 72 5.27 15.49 3.49
CA LEU A 72 4.71 16.32 4.54
C LEU A 72 4.53 17.77 4.06
N ASN A 73 3.75 18.55 4.81
CA ASN A 73 3.47 19.95 4.49
C ASN A 73 4.71 20.85 4.52
N ASP A 74 5.70 20.49 5.34
CA ASP A 74 7.01 21.16 5.44
C ASP A 74 7.97 20.80 4.28
N GLY A 75 7.57 19.88 3.40
CA GLY A 75 8.37 19.39 2.28
C GLY A 75 9.19 18.13 2.59
N THR A 76 9.23 17.68 3.85
CA THR A 76 9.89 16.44 4.25
C THR A 76 9.30 15.24 3.52
N LYS A 77 10.16 14.31 3.11
CA LYS A 77 9.75 13.04 2.50
C LYS A 77 10.11 11.89 3.42
N ILE A 78 9.15 11.02 3.69
CA ILE A 78 9.32 9.82 4.50
C ILE A 78 8.93 8.63 3.63
N THR A 79 9.85 7.67 3.50
CA THR A 79 9.61 6.44 2.75
C THR A 79 9.94 5.26 3.64
N THR A 80 9.07 4.25 3.67
CA THR A 80 9.27 3.02 4.43
C THR A 80 8.77 1.81 3.64
N SER A 81 9.51 0.72 3.70
CA SER A 81 9.10 -0.56 3.11
C SER A 81 8.34 -1.40 4.12
N PHE A 82 7.39 -2.19 3.66
CA PHE A 82 6.60 -3.07 4.53
C PHE A 82 6.35 -4.44 3.91
N GLN A 83 6.01 -5.40 4.78
CA GLN A 83 5.71 -6.76 4.36
C GLN A 83 4.21 -6.98 4.20
N LEU A 84 3.80 -7.71 3.15
CA LEU A 84 2.46 -8.27 3.01
C LEU A 84 2.49 -9.79 2.94
N PHE A 85 1.52 -10.42 3.60
CA PHE A 85 1.34 -11.86 3.54
C PHE A 85 0.40 -12.27 2.41
N ASN A 86 -0.67 -11.51 2.19
CA ASN A 86 -1.65 -11.76 1.14
C ASN A 86 -1.83 -10.54 0.24
N GLU A 87 -2.10 -10.80 -1.04
CA GLU A 87 -2.36 -9.79 -2.06
C GLU A 87 -3.45 -8.77 -1.66
N TYR A 88 -4.49 -9.25 -0.97
CA TYR A 88 -5.68 -8.45 -0.60
C TYR A 88 -5.65 -7.93 0.84
N ASP A 89 -4.53 -8.03 1.57
CA ASP A 89 -4.47 -7.60 2.97
C ASP A 89 -4.82 -6.11 3.15
N MET A 90 -4.50 -5.26 2.16
CA MET A 90 -4.86 -3.83 2.18
C MET A 90 -6.37 -3.58 2.09
N GLY A 91 -7.16 -4.54 1.59
CA GLY A 91 -8.62 -4.45 1.58
C GLY A 91 -9.23 -4.40 2.99
N LYS A 92 -8.54 -4.96 4.00
CA LYS A 92 -8.98 -4.95 5.41
C LYS A 92 -9.07 -3.54 6.00
N ILE A 93 -8.34 -2.58 5.42
CA ILE A 93 -8.30 -1.19 5.87
C ILE A 93 -8.89 -0.23 4.82
N GLN A 94 -9.73 -0.74 3.91
CA GLN A 94 -10.34 0.04 2.82
C GLN A 94 -11.03 1.32 3.31
N ASN A 95 -11.71 1.28 4.45
CA ASN A 95 -12.36 2.44 5.05
C ASN A 95 -11.36 3.56 5.39
N ILE A 96 -10.20 3.20 5.95
CA ILE A 96 -9.13 4.15 6.31
C ILE A 96 -8.49 4.73 5.05
N LEU A 97 -8.20 3.88 4.05
CA LEU A 97 -7.62 4.34 2.78
C LEU A 97 -8.60 5.25 2.01
N THR A 98 -9.89 4.93 2.06
CA THR A 98 -10.94 5.79 1.52
C THR A 98 -10.96 7.13 2.25
N HIS A 99 -10.86 7.14 3.59
CA HIS A 99 -10.77 8.38 4.36
C HIS A 99 -9.57 9.25 3.94
N TYR A 100 -8.42 8.65 3.67
CA TYR A 100 -7.24 9.39 3.18
C TYR A 100 -7.45 9.97 1.79
N TYR A 101 -8.11 9.23 0.89
CA TYR A 101 -8.51 9.76 -0.40
C TYR A 101 -9.48 10.95 -0.26
N LEU A 102 -10.52 10.81 0.57
CA LEU A 102 -11.52 11.86 0.79
C LEU A 102 -10.95 13.11 1.48
N SER A 103 -9.87 12.97 2.24
CA SER A 103 -9.13 14.09 2.82
C SER A 103 -8.07 14.68 1.88
N GLY A 104 -8.04 14.26 0.61
CA GLY A 104 -7.14 14.76 -0.42
C GLY A 104 -5.68 14.33 -0.24
N LYS A 105 -5.41 13.32 0.59
CA LYS A 105 -4.04 12.84 0.88
C LYS A 105 -3.56 11.81 -0.13
N MET A 106 -4.48 11.11 -0.78
CA MET A 106 -4.21 10.06 -1.75
C MET A 106 -5.01 10.32 -3.03
N THR A 107 -4.48 9.94 -4.19
CA THR A 107 -5.24 9.98 -5.46
C THR A 107 -6.17 8.78 -5.59
N PHE A 108 -7.24 8.92 -6.38
CA PHE A 108 -8.15 7.79 -6.64
C PHE A 108 -7.43 6.64 -7.36
N GLU A 109 -6.51 6.96 -8.28
CA GLU A 109 -5.71 5.97 -9.00
C GLU A 109 -4.82 5.17 -8.06
N ASN A 110 -4.22 5.81 -7.04
CA ASN A 110 -3.45 5.10 -6.04
C ASN A 110 -4.35 4.23 -5.16
N LEU A 111 -5.49 4.75 -4.70
CA LEU A 111 -6.47 3.98 -3.93
C LEU A 111 -6.93 2.70 -4.66
N ALA A 112 -7.34 2.84 -5.93
CA ALA A 112 -7.85 1.72 -6.72
C ALA A 112 -6.77 0.64 -6.94
N LYS A 113 -5.51 1.05 -7.15
CA LYS A 113 -4.38 0.13 -7.26
C LYS A 113 -4.10 -0.59 -5.94
N VAL A 114 -4.08 0.14 -4.83
CA VAL A 114 -3.79 -0.43 -3.50
C VAL A 114 -4.83 -1.48 -3.10
N LEU A 115 -6.10 -1.21 -3.42
CA LEU A 115 -7.22 -2.10 -3.15
C LEU A 115 -7.36 -3.24 -4.17
N LYS A 116 -6.49 -3.31 -5.20
CA LYS A 116 -6.52 -4.33 -6.26
C LYS A 116 -7.88 -4.40 -6.97
N LEU A 117 -8.54 -3.25 -7.13
CA LEU A 117 -9.87 -3.21 -7.74
C LEU A 117 -9.80 -3.59 -9.22
N SER A 118 -10.72 -4.44 -9.64
CA SER A 118 -10.99 -4.67 -11.06
C SER A 118 -11.49 -3.39 -11.73
N ARG A 119 -11.51 -3.39 -13.07
CA ARG A 119 -12.07 -2.28 -13.86
C ARG A 119 -13.52 -1.99 -13.48
N SER A 120 -14.32 -3.03 -13.24
CA SER A 120 -15.73 -2.91 -12.86
C SER A 120 -15.86 -2.25 -11.49
N GLU A 121 -15.13 -2.75 -10.49
CA GLU A 121 -15.13 -2.21 -9.13
C GLU A 121 -14.63 -0.77 -9.09
N THR A 122 -13.58 -0.46 -9.86
CA THR A 122 -13.06 0.90 -10.00
C THR A 122 -14.13 1.85 -10.55
N SER A 123 -14.87 1.44 -11.59
CA SER A 123 -15.97 2.23 -12.14
C SER A 123 -17.11 2.42 -11.15
N GLN A 124 -17.50 1.36 -10.42
CA GLN A 124 -18.55 1.43 -9.40
C GLN A 124 -18.16 2.39 -8.26
N MET A 125 -16.94 2.28 -7.75
CA MET A 125 -16.44 3.13 -6.67
C MET A 125 -16.32 4.59 -7.11
N LYS A 126 -15.85 4.84 -8.33
CA LYS A 126 -15.79 6.20 -8.90
C LYS A 126 -17.17 6.83 -9.01
N ASN A 127 -18.15 6.08 -9.54
CA ASN A 127 -19.53 6.53 -9.64
C ASN A 127 -20.15 6.78 -8.25
N TYR A 128 -19.84 5.93 -7.26
CA TYR A 128 -20.30 6.12 -5.89
C TYR A 128 -19.84 7.47 -5.31
N PHE A 129 -18.57 7.84 -5.48
CA PHE A 129 -18.07 9.13 -4.99
C PHE A 129 -18.66 10.33 -5.73
N GLN A 130 -18.87 10.22 -7.04
CA GLN A 130 -19.49 11.28 -7.86
C GLN A 130 -20.97 11.51 -7.49
N ASN A 131 -21.73 10.44 -7.27
CA ASN A 131 -23.16 10.52 -6.97
C ASN A 131 -23.47 10.86 -5.51
N SER A 132 -22.52 10.66 -4.60
CA SER A 132 -22.70 10.93 -3.17
C SER A 132 -22.38 12.38 -2.78
N HIS A 133 -22.11 13.28 -3.74
CA HIS A 133 -21.59 14.65 -3.50
C HIS A 133 -20.29 14.66 -2.66
N ILE A 134 -19.48 13.60 -2.80
CA ILE A 134 -18.21 13.45 -2.08
C ILE A 134 -17.04 14.00 -2.93
N LEU A 135 -17.31 14.52 -4.14
CA LEU A 135 -16.38 15.17 -5.05
C LEU A 135 -16.94 16.47 -5.62
#